data_AF-A0A4Q4YVJ1-F1
#
_entry.id   AF-A0A4Q4YVJ1-F1
#
_cell.length_a   1.000
_cell.length_b   1.000
_cell.length_c   1.000
_cell.angle_alpha   90.00
_cell.angle_beta   90.00
_cell.angle_gamma   90.00
#
_symmetry.space_group_name_H-M   'P 1'
#
loop_
_entity.id
_entity.type
_entity.pdbx_description
1 polymer ?
#
loop_
_entity_poly.entity_id
_entity_poly.type
_entity_poly.pdbx_seq_one_letter_code
_entity_poly.pdbx_strand_id
1 'polypeptide(L)'
;MADKNSSRLIPPSNDGMHIPDMATALTPCDMDNVTTHVEKIKKLAGNISPSDVATRHQLLEAARSLVRALETPRETMIKHCWAQPAAMTALTLGVDVGLFHAMAADGGSSKTTADLAQRVGVETAVITRIVRHLGAMGYVIETGQDEYKPTKFTMALCIPSISAGYPVLSGGLLSANNKFHEFMRKTNYKMPTNMTDGPLQYAYNTKLNMFEHLQANPPYGQLFNDHMAGYRQGRASWMDEGIFPVKERLIDGFEGDGGAAFLVDIGGSIGHDIQEFLHKYPSPPGRLILQDLPVVIGQIKSLDEKIERMGYDFTTEQPVKGSRAYYMHSVLHDWPDETCMKILARITEAMKPGYSKLLINENVIPARGAYWESTALDVLMMLYFTSKERTEQEWRALLGAAGLKICKIWSAGEGVESLIELILKFKLAERVFFEFIWYSRCGVNVEVDDGSAWPDLRLDHWRDPRPPRLQKQHFNACSASPLFKPTTNLW
;
A
#
# COMPACT_ATOMS: atom_id res chain seq x y z
N MET A 1 -27.84 -23.40 -20.61
CA MET A 1 -26.73 -24.05 -19.88
C MET A 1 -27.10 -24.07 -18.41
N ALA A 2 -27.81 -25.11 -17.97
CA ALA A 2 -27.97 -25.35 -16.54
C ALA A 2 -26.60 -25.70 -15.94
N ASP A 3 -26.37 -25.16 -14.76
CA ASP A 3 -25.08 -24.81 -14.20
C ASP A 3 -24.21 -26.02 -13.83
N LYS A 4 -23.17 -26.34 -14.60
CA LYS A 4 -22.13 -27.32 -14.21
C LYS A 4 -21.40 -26.91 -12.92
N ASN A 5 -21.60 -25.68 -12.41
CA ASN A 5 -21.02 -25.22 -11.16
C ASN A 5 -21.96 -25.30 -9.95
N SER A 6 -23.27 -25.49 -10.13
CA SER A 6 -24.20 -25.64 -8.99
C SER A 6 -23.98 -26.96 -8.25
N SER A 7 -23.51 -28.00 -8.96
CA SER A 7 -23.13 -29.31 -8.40
C SER A 7 -21.89 -29.26 -7.49
N ARG A 8 -21.25 -28.09 -7.32
CA ARG A 8 -20.14 -27.90 -6.36
C ARG A 8 -20.59 -27.31 -5.03
N LEU A 9 -21.81 -26.76 -4.92
CA LEU A 9 -22.34 -26.25 -3.65
C LEU A 9 -22.71 -27.38 -2.69
N ILE A 10 -23.08 -28.53 -3.25
CA ILE A 10 -23.28 -29.78 -2.53
C ILE A 10 -22.05 -30.63 -2.86
N PRO A 11 -21.20 -31.00 -1.88
CA PRO A 11 -20.06 -31.87 -2.16
C PRO A 11 -20.56 -33.17 -2.81
N PRO A 12 -19.79 -33.77 -3.76
CA PRO A 12 -20.18 -35.04 -4.36
C PRO A 12 -20.38 -36.10 -3.28
N SER A 13 -21.32 -37.02 -3.50
CA SER A 13 -21.58 -38.14 -2.60
C SER A 13 -20.30 -38.93 -2.37
N ASN A 14 -19.78 -38.88 -1.14
CA ASN A 14 -18.75 -39.68 -0.45
C ASN A 14 -17.93 -40.74 -1.22
N ASP A 15 -17.40 -40.42 -2.39
CA ASP A 15 -16.43 -41.28 -3.07
C ASP A 15 -15.02 -41.06 -2.49
N GLY A 16 -14.77 -41.60 -1.30
CA GLY A 16 -13.42 -41.85 -0.79
C GLY A 16 -12.67 -40.70 -0.09
N MET A 17 -13.28 -39.53 0.13
CA MET A 17 -12.68 -38.49 0.98
C MET A 17 -12.91 -38.78 2.47
N HIS A 18 -11.84 -38.78 3.27
CA HIS A 18 -11.94 -38.84 4.73
C HIS A 18 -12.54 -37.54 5.26
N ILE A 19 -13.81 -37.60 5.67
CA ILE A 19 -14.47 -36.50 6.38
C ILE A 19 -14.13 -36.65 7.88
N PRO A 20 -13.58 -35.61 8.53
CA PRO A 20 -13.37 -35.61 9.97
C PRO A 20 -14.68 -35.83 10.75
N ASP A 21 -14.60 -36.49 11.90
CA ASP A 21 -15.76 -36.67 12.78
C ASP A 21 -16.23 -35.34 13.39
N MET A 22 -17.50 -35.26 13.77
CA MET A 22 -18.08 -34.10 14.44
C MET A 22 -17.35 -33.73 15.73
N ALA A 23 -16.70 -34.70 16.40
CA ALA A 23 -15.84 -34.43 17.55
C ALA A 23 -14.75 -33.39 17.24
N THR A 24 -14.18 -33.40 16.02
CA THR A 24 -13.15 -32.42 15.60
C THR A 24 -13.67 -30.98 15.67
N ALA A 25 -14.96 -30.75 15.39
CA ALA A 25 -15.55 -29.42 15.43
C ALA A 25 -15.83 -28.90 16.85
N LEU A 26 -15.79 -29.80 17.85
CA LEU A 26 -16.17 -29.53 19.24
C LEU A 26 -14.98 -29.53 20.21
N THR A 27 -13.79 -29.89 19.75
CA THR A 27 -12.55 -29.80 20.54
C THR A 27 -11.76 -28.54 20.20
N PRO A 28 -11.05 -27.93 21.17
CA PRO A 28 -10.21 -26.77 20.90
C PRO A 28 -9.13 -27.07 19.85
N CYS A 29 -8.74 -26.05 19.07
CA CYS A 29 -7.86 -26.25 17.92
C CYS A 29 -6.42 -26.64 18.30
N ASP A 30 -5.90 -26.19 19.45
CA ASP A 30 -4.49 -26.41 19.80
C ASP A 30 -4.22 -26.35 21.32
N MET A 31 -4.78 -27.31 22.07
CA MET A 31 -4.61 -27.36 23.53
C MET A 31 -3.15 -27.49 23.99
N ASP A 32 -2.31 -28.19 23.22
CA ASP A 32 -0.92 -28.47 23.59
C ASP A 32 -0.06 -27.19 23.65
N ASN A 33 -0.41 -26.16 22.88
CA ASN A 33 0.32 -24.90 22.83
C ASN A 33 -0.25 -23.78 23.72
N VAL A 34 -1.35 -24.01 24.44
CA VAL A 34 -1.97 -23.00 25.32
C VAL A 34 -0.97 -22.46 26.34
N THR A 35 -0.28 -23.35 27.07
CA THR A 35 0.72 -22.96 28.08
C THR A 35 1.88 -22.19 27.45
N THR A 36 2.33 -22.60 26.27
CA THR A 36 3.39 -21.92 25.51
C THR A 36 2.99 -20.48 25.17
N HIS A 37 1.75 -20.25 24.73
CA HIS A 37 1.25 -18.91 24.44
C HIS A 37 1.11 -18.05 25.69
N VAL A 38 0.61 -18.60 26.80
CA VAL A 38 0.50 -17.89 28.08
C VAL A 38 1.86 -17.44 28.60
N GLU A 39 2.88 -18.30 28.57
CA GLU A 39 4.23 -17.94 29.01
C GLU A 39 4.86 -16.87 28.10
N LYS A 40 4.61 -16.93 26.78
CA LYS A 40 5.04 -15.88 25.86
C LYS A 40 4.39 -14.53 26.18
N ILE A 41 3.07 -14.52 26.46
CA ILE A 41 2.33 -13.32 26.87
C ILE A 41 2.91 -12.76 28.16
N LYS A 42 3.12 -13.60 29.18
CA LYS A 42 3.69 -13.21 30.47
C LYS A 42 5.08 -12.58 30.32
N LYS A 43 5.94 -13.19 29.50
CA LYS A 43 7.29 -12.67 29.20
C LYS A 43 7.25 -11.31 28.52
N LEU A 44 6.39 -11.13 27.52
CA LEU A 44 6.27 -9.87 26.77
C LEU A 44 5.62 -8.76 27.63
N ALA A 45 4.60 -9.11 28.42
CA ALA A 45 3.88 -8.16 29.27
C ALA A 45 4.73 -7.60 30.41
N GLY A 46 5.73 -8.33 30.90
CA GLY A 46 6.62 -7.87 31.98
C GLY A 46 7.44 -6.62 31.66
N ASN A 47 7.61 -6.28 30.37
CA ASN A 47 8.49 -5.19 29.90
C ASN A 47 7.76 -4.15 29.02
N ILE A 48 6.42 -4.17 28.95
CA ILE A 48 5.70 -3.35 27.98
C ILE A 48 5.55 -1.89 28.44
N SER A 49 5.95 -0.96 27.57
CA SER A 49 5.67 0.48 27.68
C SER A 49 4.62 0.89 26.63
N PRO A 50 3.77 1.90 26.89
CA PRO A 50 2.86 2.44 25.88
C PRO A 50 3.55 2.91 24.58
N SER A 51 4.84 3.26 24.63
CA SER A 51 5.63 3.71 23.49
C SER A 51 6.30 2.56 22.70
N ASP A 52 6.31 1.34 23.25
CA ASP A 52 6.94 0.18 22.59
C ASP A 52 5.95 -0.53 21.67
N VAL A 53 5.83 0.00 20.45
CA VAL A 53 4.91 -0.51 19.42
C VAL A 53 5.25 -1.95 19.02
N ALA A 54 6.54 -2.28 18.92
CA ALA A 54 6.99 -3.60 18.48
C ALA A 54 6.61 -4.69 19.50
N THR A 55 6.93 -4.50 20.78
CA THR A 55 6.55 -5.45 21.84
C THR A 55 5.03 -5.54 21.96
N ARG A 56 4.31 -4.41 21.83
CA ARG A 56 2.84 -4.41 21.83
C ARG A 56 2.27 -5.26 20.69
N HIS A 57 2.81 -5.17 19.47
CA HIS A 57 2.39 -6.01 18.34
C HIS A 57 2.67 -7.49 18.58
N GLN A 58 3.85 -7.84 19.10
CA GLN A 58 4.18 -9.22 19.43
C GLN A 58 3.25 -9.80 20.51
N LEU A 59 2.90 -8.99 21.52
CA LEU A 59 1.95 -9.38 22.56
C LEU A 59 0.55 -9.61 21.99
N LEU A 60 0.10 -8.73 21.09
CA LEU A 60 -1.19 -8.86 20.41
C LEU A 60 -1.25 -10.14 19.55
N GLU A 61 -0.19 -10.47 18.83
CA GLU A 61 -0.14 -11.70 18.05
C GLU A 61 -0.11 -12.96 18.93
N ALA A 62 0.60 -12.90 20.07
CA ALA A 62 0.58 -13.99 21.05
C ALA A 62 -0.83 -14.19 21.64
N ALA A 63 -1.55 -13.10 21.95
CA ALA A 63 -2.93 -13.15 22.43
C ALA A 63 -3.88 -13.72 21.37
N ARG A 64 -3.75 -13.31 20.11
CA ARG A 64 -4.53 -13.90 18.99
C ARG A 64 -4.24 -15.38 18.81
N SER A 65 -2.97 -15.78 18.94
CA SER A 65 -2.58 -17.20 18.87
C SER A 65 -3.22 -18.02 19.99
N LEU A 66 -3.23 -17.48 21.23
CA LEU A 66 -3.91 -18.11 22.36
C LEU A 66 -5.42 -18.26 22.11
N VAL A 67 -6.08 -17.22 21.58
CA VAL A 67 -7.51 -17.30 21.23
C VAL A 67 -7.75 -18.39 20.18
N ARG A 68 -6.97 -18.42 19.10
CA ARG A 68 -7.10 -19.47 18.06
C ARG A 68 -6.86 -20.88 18.62
N ALA A 69 -5.95 -21.04 19.58
CA ALA A 69 -5.67 -22.32 20.21
C ALA A 69 -6.85 -22.81 21.08
N LEU A 70 -7.52 -21.89 21.79
CA LEU A 70 -8.62 -22.18 22.70
C LEU A 70 -9.97 -22.35 21.99
N GLU A 71 -10.20 -21.64 20.90
CA GLU A 71 -11.46 -21.75 20.15
C GLU A 71 -11.62 -23.13 19.53
N THR A 72 -12.84 -23.65 19.56
CA THR A 72 -13.23 -24.79 18.74
C THR A 72 -13.50 -24.35 17.29
N PRO A 73 -13.44 -25.26 16.30
CA PRO A 73 -13.85 -24.93 14.93
C PRO A 73 -15.30 -24.47 14.83
N ARG A 74 -16.22 -25.02 15.65
CA ARG A 74 -17.63 -24.56 15.71
C ARG A 74 -17.73 -23.11 16.17
N GLU A 75 -17.01 -22.72 17.23
CA GLU A 75 -17.04 -21.34 17.74
C GLU A 75 -16.45 -20.37 16.72
N THR A 76 -15.35 -20.76 16.07
CA THR A 76 -14.74 -20.01 14.97
C THR A 76 -15.75 -19.80 13.82
N MET A 77 -16.46 -20.85 13.43
CA MET A 77 -17.52 -20.77 12.40
C MET A 77 -18.63 -19.80 12.82
N ILE A 78 -19.15 -19.89 14.06
CA ILE A 78 -20.20 -18.97 14.55
C ILE A 78 -19.71 -17.52 14.57
N LYS A 79 -18.45 -17.29 14.96
CA LYS A 79 -17.84 -15.96 14.93
C LYS A 79 -17.86 -15.37 13.53
N HIS A 80 -17.48 -16.14 12.51
CA HIS A 80 -17.46 -15.68 11.12
C HIS A 80 -18.88 -15.53 10.52
N CYS A 81 -19.77 -16.50 10.78
CA CYS A 81 -21.08 -16.52 10.14
C CYS A 81 -22.11 -15.59 10.81
N TRP A 82 -22.00 -15.37 12.12
CA TRP A 82 -23.00 -14.61 12.89
C TRP A 82 -22.39 -13.36 13.53
N ALA A 83 -21.35 -13.52 14.35
CA ALA A 83 -20.89 -12.44 15.21
C ALA A 83 -20.27 -11.26 14.44
N GLN A 84 -19.38 -11.54 13.48
CA GLN A 84 -18.70 -10.53 12.68
C GLN A 84 -19.64 -9.79 11.70
N PRO A 85 -20.51 -10.46 10.91
CA PRO A 85 -21.48 -9.77 10.07
C PRO A 85 -22.47 -8.92 10.87
N ALA A 86 -22.93 -9.41 12.03
CA ALA A 86 -23.79 -8.65 12.92
C ALA A 86 -23.05 -7.43 13.51
N ALA A 87 -21.76 -7.57 13.84
CA ALA A 87 -20.94 -6.44 14.30
C ALA A 87 -20.77 -5.39 13.20
N MET A 88 -20.46 -5.79 11.97
CA MET A 88 -20.36 -4.87 10.83
C MET A 88 -21.67 -4.12 10.59
N THR A 89 -22.79 -4.83 10.69
CA THR A 89 -24.14 -4.25 10.58
C THR A 89 -24.40 -3.22 11.68
N ALA A 90 -24.10 -3.58 12.94
CA ALA A 90 -24.27 -2.71 14.10
C ALA A 90 -23.37 -1.47 14.06
N LEU A 91 -22.11 -1.63 13.64
CA LEU A 91 -21.17 -0.53 13.50
C LEU A 91 -21.59 0.42 12.37
N THR A 92 -21.96 -0.12 11.21
CA THR A 92 -22.42 0.69 10.07
C THR A 92 -23.66 1.49 10.43
N LEU A 93 -24.69 0.85 10.99
CA LEU A 93 -25.91 1.53 11.44
C LEU A 93 -25.59 2.56 12.53
N GLY A 94 -24.70 2.22 13.47
CA GLY A 94 -24.31 3.13 14.55
C GLY A 94 -23.61 4.40 14.06
N VAL A 95 -22.82 4.31 12.98
CA VAL A 95 -22.25 5.49 12.30
C VAL A 95 -23.37 6.29 11.63
N ASP A 96 -24.22 5.62 10.85
CA ASP A 96 -25.28 6.23 10.03
C ASP A 96 -26.27 7.06 10.87
N VAL A 97 -26.74 6.51 11.98
CA VAL A 97 -27.72 7.19 12.86
C VAL A 97 -27.08 8.10 13.90
N GLY A 98 -25.75 8.22 13.92
CA GLY A 98 -25.04 9.03 14.91
C GLY A 98 -25.04 8.45 16.34
N LEU A 99 -25.22 7.14 16.49
CA LEU A 99 -25.24 6.44 17.79
C LEU A 99 -23.97 6.70 18.60
N PHE A 100 -22.80 6.66 17.96
CA PHE A 100 -21.53 6.82 18.68
C PHE A 100 -21.32 8.24 19.21
N HIS A 101 -21.80 9.25 18.48
CA HIS A 101 -21.85 10.63 18.97
C HIS A 101 -22.80 10.77 20.16
N ALA A 102 -23.98 10.12 20.11
CA ALA A 102 -24.91 10.11 21.23
C ALA A 102 -24.34 9.41 22.47
N MET A 103 -23.59 8.32 22.29
CA MET A 103 -22.87 7.65 23.39
C MET A 103 -21.76 8.52 23.97
N ALA A 104 -20.99 9.20 23.12
CA ALA A 104 -19.87 10.07 23.51
C ALA A 104 -20.31 11.39 24.19
N ALA A 105 -21.56 11.81 23.98
CA ALA A 105 -22.14 12.98 24.66
C ALA A 105 -22.00 12.87 26.19
N ASP A 106 -22.09 14.00 26.89
CA ASP A 106 -22.01 14.05 28.36
C ASP A 106 -20.74 13.39 28.91
N GLY A 107 -19.62 13.52 28.18
CA GLY A 107 -18.32 12.96 28.55
C GLY A 107 -18.23 11.44 28.46
N GLY A 108 -19.12 10.79 27.70
CA GLY A 108 -19.16 9.32 27.62
C GLY A 108 -19.73 8.66 28.88
N SER A 109 -20.55 9.38 29.65
CA SER A 109 -21.32 8.79 30.76
C SER A 109 -22.22 7.65 30.26
N SER A 110 -22.57 6.73 31.16
CA SER A 110 -23.47 5.63 30.81
C SER A 110 -24.86 6.14 30.44
N LYS A 111 -25.49 5.49 29.46
CA LYS A 111 -26.81 5.86 28.92
C LYS A 111 -27.64 4.62 28.69
N THR A 112 -28.95 4.73 28.93
CA THR A 112 -29.88 3.66 28.61
C THR A 112 -30.09 3.58 27.09
N THR A 113 -30.44 2.40 26.59
CA THR A 113 -30.78 2.23 25.17
C THR A 113 -32.02 3.04 24.77
N ALA A 114 -32.93 3.33 25.70
CA ALA A 114 -34.07 4.22 25.48
C ALA A 114 -33.64 5.67 25.28
N ASP A 115 -32.72 6.18 26.11
CA ASP A 115 -32.17 7.54 25.95
C ASP A 115 -31.40 7.67 24.64
N LEU A 116 -30.58 6.66 24.30
CA LEU A 116 -29.83 6.63 23.04
C LEU A 116 -30.79 6.63 21.85
N ALA A 117 -31.81 5.77 21.87
CA ALA A 117 -32.85 5.69 20.85
C ALA A 117 -33.58 7.02 20.64
N GLN A 118 -33.96 7.70 21.72
CA GLN A 118 -34.56 9.03 21.65
C GLN A 118 -33.61 10.05 21.01
N ARG A 119 -32.32 10.04 21.39
CA ARG A 119 -31.31 10.99 20.87
C ARG A 119 -31.04 10.82 19.38
N VAL A 120 -31.03 9.58 18.88
CA VAL A 120 -30.77 9.30 17.46
C VAL A 120 -32.02 9.20 16.59
N GLY A 121 -33.21 9.27 17.19
CA GLY A 121 -34.48 9.16 16.45
C GLY A 121 -34.73 7.76 15.86
N VAL A 122 -34.29 6.71 16.55
CA VAL A 122 -34.45 5.31 16.13
C VAL A 122 -35.32 4.58 17.14
N GLU A 123 -36.06 3.56 16.70
CA GLU A 123 -36.87 2.72 17.61
C GLU A 123 -36.00 2.06 18.69
N THR A 124 -36.44 2.13 19.95
CA THR A 124 -35.72 1.58 21.10
C THR A 124 -35.34 0.12 20.91
N ALA A 125 -36.25 -0.73 20.40
CA ALA A 125 -35.97 -2.14 20.19
C ALA A 125 -34.81 -2.40 19.20
N VAL A 126 -34.64 -1.54 18.20
CA VAL A 126 -33.51 -1.60 17.27
C VAL A 126 -32.23 -1.25 18.01
N ILE A 127 -32.17 -0.09 18.67
CA ILE A 127 -30.96 0.34 19.41
C ILE A 127 -30.59 -0.67 20.50
N THR A 128 -31.57 -1.18 21.25
CA THR A 128 -31.32 -2.20 22.28
C THR A 128 -30.64 -3.44 21.70
N ARG A 129 -31.12 -3.97 20.57
CA ARG A 129 -30.51 -5.15 19.93
C ARG A 129 -29.10 -4.87 19.39
N ILE A 130 -28.91 -3.70 18.79
CA ILE A 130 -27.63 -3.26 18.23
C ILE A 130 -26.58 -3.10 19.33
N VAL A 131 -26.89 -2.32 20.37
CA VAL A 131 -25.96 -2.01 21.46
C VAL A 131 -25.66 -3.25 22.29
N ARG A 132 -26.65 -4.14 22.50
CA ARG A 132 -26.42 -5.43 23.18
C ARG A 132 -25.38 -6.29 22.46
N HIS A 133 -25.45 -6.38 21.12
CA HIS A 133 -24.45 -7.11 20.35
C HIS A 133 -23.08 -6.42 20.40
N LEU A 134 -23.04 -5.09 20.29
CA LEU A 134 -21.79 -4.34 20.44
C LEU A 134 -21.17 -4.54 21.83
N GLY A 135 -21.99 -4.64 22.88
CA GLY A 135 -21.56 -4.92 24.25
C GLY A 135 -21.00 -6.33 24.40
N ALA A 136 -21.70 -7.33 23.86
CA ALA A 136 -21.24 -8.72 23.86
C ALA A 136 -19.92 -8.93 23.08
N MET A 137 -19.67 -8.10 22.06
CA MET A 137 -18.42 -8.10 21.29
C MET A 137 -17.32 -7.21 21.91
N GLY A 138 -17.60 -6.54 23.04
CA GLY A 138 -16.64 -5.71 23.76
C GLY A 138 -16.37 -4.33 23.14
N TYR A 139 -17.17 -3.88 22.17
CA TYR A 139 -17.02 -2.56 21.56
C TYR A 139 -17.59 -1.45 22.45
N VAL A 140 -18.59 -1.76 23.27
CA VAL A 140 -19.13 -0.88 24.32
C VAL A 140 -19.12 -1.62 25.66
N ILE A 141 -19.26 -0.91 26.77
CA ILE A 141 -19.24 -1.49 28.11
C ILE A 141 -20.67 -1.45 28.66
N GLU A 142 -21.24 -2.62 28.96
CA GLU A 142 -22.51 -2.75 29.68
C GLU A 142 -22.30 -2.39 31.17
N THR A 143 -23.09 -1.45 31.68
CA THR A 143 -23.03 -1.01 33.09
C THR A 143 -24.25 -1.40 33.91
N GLY A 144 -25.33 -1.79 33.23
CA GLY A 144 -26.61 -2.16 33.81
C GLY A 144 -27.52 -2.75 32.73
N GLN A 145 -28.72 -3.15 33.13
CA GLN A 145 -29.70 -3.68 32.19
C GLN A 145 -30.05 -2.63 31.13
N ASP A 146 -29.76 -2.96 29.87
CA ASP A 146 -29.97 -2.08 28.73
C ASP A 146 -29.29 -0.69 28.89
N GLU A 147 -28.16 -0.65 29.60
CA GLU A 147 -27.37 0.57 29.91
C GLU A 147 -25.89 0.38 29.56
N TYR A 148 -25.32 1.33 28.80
CA TYR A 148 -24.00 1.19 28.22
C TYR A 148 -23.21 2.49 28.19
N LYS A 149 -21.88 2.37 28.25
CA LYS A 149 -20.93 3.47 28.03
C LYS A 149 -19.93 3.14 26.91
N PRO A 150 -19.39 4.15 26.20
CA PRO A 150 -18.44 3.93 25.11
C PRO A 150 -17.06 3.44 25.61
N THR A 151 -16.37 2.67 24.77
CA THR A 151 -14.93 2.37 24.90
C THR A 151 -14.09 3.41 24.14
N LYS A 152 -12.76 3.37 24.27
CA LYS A 152 -11.86 4.17 23.41
C LYS A 152 -12.11 3.95 21.91
N PHE A 153 -12.40 2.72 21.51
CA PHE A 153 -12.73 2.38 20.13
C PHE A 153 -14.04 3.07 19.70
N THR A 154 -15.10 2.93 20.49
CA THR A 154 -16.39 3.56 20.17
C THR A 154 -16.31 5.09 20.17
N MET A 155 -15.51 5.69 21.06
CA MET A 155 -15.22 7.13 21.02
C MET A 155 -14.50 7.53 19.72
N ALA A 156 -13.55 6.71 19.23
CA ALA A 156 -12.83 6.97 17.99
C ALA A 156 -13.76 6.96 16.76
N LEU A 157 -14.92 6.29 16.81
CA LEU A 157 -15.93 6.32 15.74
C LEU A 157 -16.62 7.69 15.60
N CYS A 158 -16.38 8.64 16.50
CA CYS A 158 -16.77 10.05 16.32
C CYS A 158 -15.81 10.81 15.39
N ILE A 159 -14.64 10.23 15.08
CA ILE A 159 -13.66 10.84 14.17
C ILE A 159 -14.03 10.41 12.74
N PRO A 160 -14.38 11.34 11.82
CA PRO A 160 -14.85 10.98 10.48
C PRO A 160 -13.91 10.05 9.72
N SER A 161 -12.60 10.26 9.82
CA SER A 161 -11.61 9.42 9.13
C SER A 161 -11.57 7.97 9.62
N ILE A 162 -12.02 7.72 10.86
CA ILE A 162 -12.09 6.36 11.43
C ILE A 162 -13.44 5.71 11.12
N SER A 163 -14.53 6.47 11.17
CA SER A 163 -15.88 5.92 10.97
C SER A 163 -16.32 5.83 9.52
N ALA A 164 -15.79 6.65 8.61
CA ALA A 164 -16.20 6.69 7.20
C ALA A 164 -16.03 5.35 6.47
N GLY A 165 -15.08 4.51 6.93
CA GLY A 165 -14.84 3.16 6.42
C GLY A 165 -16.07 2.24 6.49
N TYR A 166 -16.90 2.37 7.53
CA TYR A 166 -18.07 1.50 7.71
C TYR A 166 -19.15 1.71 6.64
N PRO A 167 -19.70 2.93 6.44
CA PRO A 167 -20.70 3.16 5.41
C PRO A 167 -20.15 3.00 3.98
N VAL A 168 -18.89 3.39 3.70
CA VAL A 168 -18.32 3.22 2.35
C VAL A 168 -18.11 1.75 1.99
N LEU A 169 -17.61 0.93 2.93
CA LEU A 169 -17.45 -0.49 2.68
C LEU A 169 -18.82 -1.17 2.58
N SER A 170 -19.70 -1.00 3.58
CA SER A 170 -21.01 -1.66 3.60
C SER A 170 -21.93 -1.25 2.45
N GLY A 171 -21.94 0.02 2.08
CA GLY A 171 -22.80 0.53 1.01
C GLY A 171 -22.20 0.44 -0.39
N GLY A 172 -20.90 0.67 -0.52
CA GLY A 172 -20.24 0.87 -1.82
C GLY A 172 -19.37 -0.28 -2.32
N LEU A 173 -18.89 -1.20 -1.44
CA LEU A 173 -17.87 -2.19 -1.84
C LEU A 173 -18.14 -3.64 -1.40
N LEU A 174 -18.74 -3.86 -0.22
CA LEU A 174 -18.88 -5.18 0.40
C LEU A 174 -19.74 -6.18 -0.39
N SER A 175 -20.65 -5.71 -1.27
CA SER A 175 -21.39 -6.60 -2.18
C SER A 175 -20.44 -7.45 -3.05
N ALA A 176 -19.29 -6.91 -3.45
CA ALA A 176 -18.27 -7.63 -4.20
C ALA A 176 -17.72 -8.84 -3.44
N ASN A 177 -17.53 -8.71 -2.12
CA ASN A 177 -17.07 -9.79 -1.25
C ASN A 177 -18.12 -10.90 -1.18
N ASN A 178 -19.38 -10.50 -0.91
CA ASN A 178 -20.49 -11.43 -0.73
C ASN A 178 -20.76 -12.24 -2.01
N LYS A 179 -20.64 -11.61 -3.19
CA LYS A 179 -20.91 -12.23 -4.49
C LYS A 179 -19.68 -12.80 -5.18
N PHE A 180 -18.49 -12.70 -4.60
CA PHE A 180 -17.26 -13.16 -5.25
C PHE A 180 -17.29 -14.65 -5.60
N HIS A 181 -17.78 -15.48 -4.68
CA HIS A 181 -17.90 -16.92 -4.89
C HIS A 181 -18.81 -17.28 -6.10
N GLU A 182 -19.84 -16.48 -6.38
CA GLU A 182 -20.66 -16.61 -7.60
C GLU A 182 -19.90 -16.16 -8.85
N PHE A 183 -19.20 -15.03 -8.77
CA PHE A 183 -18.37 -14.54 -9.86
C PHE A 183 -17.32 -15.58 -10.27
N MET A 184 -16.63 -16.19 -9.30
CA MET A 184 -15.64 -17.23 -9.57
C MET A 184 -16.26 -18.48 -10.20
N ARG A 185 -17.49 -18.87 -9.83
CA ARG A 185 -18.21 -19.93 -10.56
C ARG A 185 -18.44 -19.51 -12.02
N LYS A 186 -18.97 -18.32 -12.24
CA LYS A 186 -19.26 -17.78 -13.59
C LYS A 186 -18.02 -17.74 -14.48
N THR A 187 -16.84 -17.39 -13.94
CA THR A 187 -15.59 -17.29 -14.69
C THR A 187 -14.79 -18.60 -14.75
N ASN A 188 -15.36 -19.71 -14.27
CA ASN A 188 -14.66 -20.99 -14.13
C ASN A 188 -13.35 -20.86 -13.34
N TYR A 189 -13.41 -20.10 -12.24
CA TYR A 189 -12.35 -19.87 -11.26
C TYR A 189 -11.08 -19.26 -11.86
N LYS A 190 -11.23 -18.46 -12.91
CA LYS A 190 -10.13 -17.69 -13.50
C LYS A 190 -10.01 -16.34 -12.82
N MET A 191 -8.77 -15.88 -12.65
CA MET A 191 -8.50 -14.55 -12.14
C MET A 191 -9.15 -13.49 -13.04
N PRO A 192 -9.81 -12.48 -12.45
CA PRO A 192 -10.28 -11.33 -13.22
C PRO A 192 -9.07 -10.59 -13.79
N THR A 193 -9.20 -10.04 -15.00
CA THR A 193 -8.14 -9.25 -15.66
C THR A 193 -8.63 -7.91 -16.23
N ASN A 194 -9.94 -7.64 -16.18
CA ASN A 194 -10.55 -6.43 -16.71
C ASN A 194 -11.22 -5.62 -15.60
N MET A 195 -10.75 -4.40 -15.38
CA MET A 195 -11.25 -3.46 -14.35
C MET A 195 -12.69 -3.00 -14.57
N THR A 196 -13.27 -3.25 -15.75
CA THR A 196 -14.68 -2.95 -16.10
C THR A 196 -15.56 -4.20 -16.20
N ASP A 197 -15.00 -5.37 -15.87
CA ASP A 197 -15.71 -6.66 -15.87
C ASP A 197 -15.17 -7.61 -14.78
N GLY A 198 -14.96 -7.06 -13.57
CA GLY A 198 -14.46 -7.78 -12.40
C GLY A 198 -15.55 -8.11 -11.37
N PRO A 199 -15.15 -8.56 -10.16
CA PRO A 199 -16.07 -8.91 -9.08
C PRO A 199 -16.97 -7.76 -8.63
N LEU A 200 -16.43 -6.54 -8.53
CA LEU A 200 -17.19 -5.34 -8.19
C LEU A 200 -18.29 -5.08 -9.22
N GLN A 201 -17.95 -5.12 -10.51
CA GLN A 201 -18.90 -4.90 -11.61
C GLN A 201 -20.00 -5.95 -11.63
N TYR A 202 -19.65 -7.22 -11.37
CA TYR A 202 -20.63 -8.29 -11.22
C TYR A 202 -21.58 -8.04 -10.04
N ALA A 203 -21.05 -7.60 -8.90
CA ALA A 203 -21.83 -7.48 -7.68
C ALA A 203 -22.81 -6.29 -7.69
N TYR A 204 -22.40 -5.17 -8.28
CA TYR A 204 -23.17 -3.93 -8.38
C TYR A 204 -23.84 -3.72 -9.75
N ASN A 205 -23.68 -4.67 -10.68
CA ASN A 205 -24.23 -4.58 -12.04
C ASN A 205 -23.86 -3.25 -12.73
N THR A 206 -22.57 -2.91 -12.71
CA THR A 206 -22.01 -1.67 -13.27
C THR A 206 -20.88 -1.98 -14.24
N LYS A 207 -20.52 -1.01 -15.09
CA LYS A 207 -19.31 -1.04 -15.94
C LYS A 207 -18.25 -0.02 -15.53
N LEU A 208 -18.56 0.77 -14.51
CA LEU A 208 -17.64 1.72 -13.90
C LEU A 208 -16.53 0.96 -13.16
N ASN A 209 -15.32 1.51 -13.15
CA ASN A 209 -14.27 1.06 -12.23
C ASN A 209 -14.64 1.44 -10.77
N MET A 210 -13.82 1.00 -9.80
CA MET A 210 -14.08 1.25 -8.38
C MET A 210 -14.29 2.74 -8.06
N PHE A 211 -13.34 3.59 -8.46
CA PHE A 211 -13.39 5.03 -8.16
C PHE A 211 -14.61 5.70 -8.81
N GLU A 212 -14.86 5.42 -10.08
CA GLU A 212 -16.03 5.93 -10.80
C GLU A 212 -17.34 5.47 -10.15
N HIS A 213 -17.41 4.22 -9.69
CA HIS A 213 -18.57 3.69 -8.99
C HIS A 213 -18.84 4.45 -7.69
N LEU A 214 -17.82 4.73 -6.87
CA LEU A 214 -18.00 5.49 -5.62
C LEU A 214 -18.37 6.96 -5.89
N GLN A 215 -17.80 7.58 -6.92
CA GLN A 215 -18.12 8.97 -7.29
C GLN A 215 -19.55 9.09 -7.86
N ALA A 216 -20.00 8.11 -8.65
CA ALA A 216 -21.35 8.07 -9.19
C ALA A 216 -22.45 7.81 -8.14
N ASN A 217 -22.06 7.35 -6.94
CA ASN A 217 -22.98 7.00 -5.85
C ASN A 217 -22.63 7.80 -4.59
N PRO A 218 -22.99 9.10 -4.52
CA PRO A 218 -22.76 9.89 -3.32
C PRO A 218 -23.53 9.29 -2.12
N PRO A 219 -22.97 9.37 -0.89
CA PRO A 219 -21.79 10.13 -0.50
C PRO A 219 -20.45 9.33 -0.55
N TYR A 220 -20.40 8.17 -1.21
CA TYR A 220 -19.31 7.23 -1.04
C TYR A 220 -17.94 7.73 -1.50
N GLY A 221 -17.85 8.58 -2.53
CA GLY A 221 -16.59 9.20 -2.94
C GLY A 221 -15.91 10.01 -1.83
N GLN A 222 -16.67 10.85 -1.10
CA GLN A 222 -16.14 11.63 0.02
C GLN A 222 -15.77 10.73 1.21
N LEU A 223 -16.63 9.77 1.55
CA LEU A 223 -16.38 8.84 2.65
C LEU A 223 -15.15 7.96 2.40
N PHE A 224 -14.89 7.60 1.14
CA PHE A 224 -13.67 6.89 0.77
C PHE A 224 -12.42 7.73 1.05
N ASN A 225 -12.42 9.00 0.64
CA ASN A 225 -11.30 9.91 0.91
C ASN A 225 -11.05 10.05 2.42
N ASP A 226 -12.11 10.22 3.22
CA ASP A 226 -12.00 10.31 4.68
C ASP A 226 -11.46 9.00 5.27
N HIS A 227 -11.93 7.84 4.78
CA HIS A 227 -11.45 6.52 5.20
C HIS A 227 -9.95 6.34 4.93
N MET A 228 -9.47 6.74 3.75
CA MET A 228 -8.05 6.67 3.40
C MET A 228 -7.18 7.57 4.29
N ALA A 229 -7.68 8.75 4.67
CA ALA A 229 -7.00 9.61 5.64
C ALA A 229 -6.87 8.92 7.02
N GLY A 230 -7.81 8.06 7.41
CA GLY A 230 -7.74 7.26 8.63
C GLY A 230 -6.79 6.07 8.51
N TYR A 231 -6.81 5.36 7.37
CA TYR A 231 -5.92 4.24 7.07
C TYR A 231 -4.42 4.61 7.22
N ARG A 232 -4.06 5.84 6.83
CA ARG A 232 -2.70 6.38 6.96
C ARG A 232 -2.28 6.66 8.41
N GLN A 233 -3.22 6.92 9.32
CA GLN A 233 -2.89 7.39 10.67
C GLN A 233 -2.22 6.30 11.52
N GLY A 234 -1.24 6.72 12.34
CA GLY A 234 -0.53 5.83 13.27
C GLY A 234 0.52 4.92 12.63
N ARG A 235 0.73 5.03 11.31
CA ARG A 235 1.83 4.35 10.59
C ARG A 235 3.08 5.23 10.59
N ALA A 236 4.24 4.58 10.63
CA ALA A 236 5.50 5.29 10.46
C ALA A 236 5.59 5.85 9.04
N SER A 237 6.02 7.08 8.93
CA SER A 237 6.24 7.74 7.65
C SER A 237 7.55 7.26 7.05
N TRP A 238 7.63 7.13 5.72
CA TRP A 238 8.90 6.80 5.06
C TRP A 238 10.00 7.82 5.37
N MET A 239 9.62 9.05 5.74
CA MET A 239 10.51 10.15 6.10
C MET A 239 10.88 10.19 7.59
N ASP A 240 10.37 9.29 8.42
CA ASP A 240 10.78 9.24 9.83
C ASP A 240 12.26 8.80 9.95
N GLU A 241 12.91 9.29 11.01
CA GLU A 241 14.30 8.98 11.29
C GLU A 241 14.52 7.46 11.39
N GLY A 242 15.55 6.97 10.69
CA GLY A 242 15.89 5.55 10.65
C GLY A 242 15.20 4.73 9.55
N ILE A 243 14.22 5.28 8.82
CA ILE A 243 13.59 4.59 7.69
C ILE A 243 14.28 4.96 6.37
N PHE A 244 14.03 6.15 5.82
CA PHE A 244 14.68 6.61 4.60
C PHE A 244 15.52 7.88 4.86
N PRO A 245 16.82 7.87 4.57
CA PRO A 245 17.69 9.02 4.78
C PRO A 245 17.46 10.11 3.71
N VAL A 246 16.40 10.90 3.86
CA VAL A 246 15.98 11.93 2.89
C VAL A 246 17.10 12.91 2.57
N LYS A 247 17.86 13.34 3.59
CA LYS A 247 18.92 14.32 3.41
C LYS A 247 20.01 13.78 2.48
N GLU A 248 20.55 12.61 2.80
CA GLU A 248 21.65 11.99 2.07
C GLU A 248 21.22 11.46 0.70
N ARG A 249 19.98 10.93 0.61
CA ARG A 249 19.48 10.28 -0.62
C ARG A 249 18.86 11.27 -1.59
N LEU A 250 18.21 12.34 -1.12
CA LEU A 250 17.52 13.30 -1.98
C LEU A 250 18.16 14.68 -1.96
N ILE A 251 18.25 15.33 -0.79
CA ILE A 251 18.62 16.74 -0.64
C ILE A 251 20.07 17.00 -1.07
N ASP A 252 21.03 16.25 -0.52
CA ASP A 252 22.46 16.46 -0.75
C ASP A 252 22.86 16.18 -2.22
N GLY A 253 22.04 15.42 -2.96
CA GLY A 253 22.24 15.14 -4.38
C GLY A 253 21.41 15.99 -5.33
N PHE A 254 20.79 17.07 -4.86
CA PHE A 254 20.04 18.00 -5.71
C PHE A 254 21.00 18.93 -6.48
N GLU A 255 20.98 18.82 -7.82
CA GLU A 255 21.84 19.61 -8.73
C GLU A 255 21.15 20.87 -9.30
N GLY A 256 19.89 21.13 -8.94
CA GLY A 256 19.09 22.22 -9.50
C GLY A 256 19.19 23.53 -8.71
N ASP A 257 18.66 24.61 -9.27
CA ASP A 257 18.32 25.82 -8.52
C ASP A 257 16.88 25.73 -7.96
N GLY A 258 16.43 26.77 -7.25
CA GLY A 258 15.08 26.80 -6.67
C GLY A 258 13.93 26.69 -7.69
N GLY A 259 14.19 26.87 -8.99
CA GLY A 259 13.21 26.71 -10.06
C GLY A 259 13.09 25.27 -10.58
N ALA A 260 14.05 24.40 -10.28
CA ALA A 260 14.01 22.99 -10.67
C ALA A 260 13.07 22.17 -9.77
N ALA A 261 12.43 21.14 -10.35
CA ALA A 261 11.56 20.24 -9.60
C ALA A 261 12.38 19.34 -8.67
N PHE A 262 12.07 19.39 -7.38
CA PHE A 262 12.73 18.57 -6.37
C PHE A 262 11.94 17.28 -6.12
N LEU A 263 10.65 17.40 -5.80
CA LEU A 263 9.78 16.26 -5.50
C LEU A 263 8.45 16.43 -6.22
N VAL A 264 8.08 15.42 -7.00
CA VAL A 264 6.78 15.32 -7.67
C VAL A 264 6.01 14.16 -7.04
N ASP A 265 4.93 14.46 -6.33
CA ASP A 265 4.03 13.49 -5.72
C ASP A 265 2.90 13.14 -6.71
N ILE A 266 2.99 11.97 -7.35
CA ILE A 266 2.13 11.53 -8.44
C ILE A 266 1.00 10.65 -7.87
N GLY A 267 -0.24 11.06 -8.09
CA GLY A 267 -1.41 10.41 -7.47
C GLY A 267 -1.48 10.70 -5.97
N GLY A 268 -1.00 11.88 -5.54
CA GLY A 268 -0.88 12.25 -4.13
C GLY A 268 -2.21 12.64 -3.46
N SER A 269 -3.34 12.51 -4.18
CA SER A 269 -4.67 12.85 -3.70
C SER A 269 -4.73 14.30 -3.17
N ILE A 270 -5.18 14.50 -1.94
CA ILE A 270 -5.27 15.82 -1.30
C ILE A 270 -3.94 16.30 -0.68
N GLY A 271 -2.82 15.62 -0.96
CA GLY A 271 -1.46 16.10 -0.68
C GLY A 271 -0.93 15.81 0.73
N HIS A 272 -1.38 14.73 1.37
CA HIS A 272 -0.96 14.40 2.74
C HIS A 272 0.55 14.18 2.88
N ASP A 273 1.16 13.40 1.98
CA ASP A 273 2.58 13.05 2.06
C ASP A 273 3.47 14.25 1.72
N ILE A 274 3.16 14.99 0.66
CA ILE A 274 3.93 16.17 0.28
C ILE A 274 3.80 17.33 1.29
N GLN A 275 2.64 17.47 1.95
CA GLN A 275 2.47 18.41 3.07
C GLN A 275 3.32 17.99 4.28
N GLU A 276 3.33 16.71 4.62
CA GLU A 276 4.19 16.19 5.69
C GLU A 276 5.68 16.35 5.34
N PHE A 277 6.06 16.12 4.08
CA PHE A 277 7.41 16.36 3.61
C PHE A 277 7.83 17.80 3.87
N LEU A 278 6.99 18.78 3.50
CA LEU A 278 7.27 20.19 3.74
C LEU A 278 7.35 20.52 5.24
N HIS A 279 6.54 19.90 6.09
CA HIS A 279 6.64 20.10 7.54
C HIS A 279 7.97 19.59 8.12
N LYS A 280 8.46 18.44 7.64
CA LYS A 280 9.74 17.86 8.07
C LYS A 280 10.95 18.56 7.46
N TYR A 281 10.79 19.10 6.26
CA TYR A 281 11.83 19.82 5.51
C TYR A 281 11.29 21.19 5.03
N PRO A 282 11.19 22.21 5.92
CA PRO A 282 10.52 23.49 5.62
C PRO A 282 11.15 24.35 4.52
N SER A 283 12.39 24.04 4.17
CA SER A 283 13.20 24.72 3.16
C SER A 283 13.71 23.71 2.13
N PRO A 284 12.82 23.09 1.32
CA PRO A 284 13.24 22.19 0.26
C PRO A 284 14.10 22.97 -0.76
N PRO A 285 15.12 22.33 -1.36
CA PRO A 285 16.04 23.04 -2.25
C PRO A 285 15.45 23.38 -3.63
N GLY A 286 14.26 22.85 -3.95
CA GLY A 286 13.54 23.12 -5.20
C GLY A 286 12.03 22.93 -5.04
N ARG A 287 11.30 22.94 -6.16
CA ARG A 287 9.83 22.90 -6.19
C ARG A 287 9.26 21.58 -5.68
N LEU A 288 8.17 21.69 -4.92
CA LEU A 288 7.30 20.59 -4.52
C LEU A 288 6.05 20.63 -5.39
N ILE A 289 5.74 19.54 -6.08
CA ILE A 289 4.63 19.49 -7.04
C ILE A 289 3.72 18.31 -6.67
N LEU A 290 2.45 18.59 -6.38
CA LEU A 290 1.39 17.61 -6.18
C LEU A 290 0.64 17.40 -7.49
N GLN A 291 0.57 16.15 -7.94
CA GLN A 291 -0.15 15.73 -9.13
C GLN A 291 -1.29 14.77 -8.78
N ASP A 292 -2.47 15.06 -9.29
CA ASP A 292 -3.63 14.15 -9.31
C ASP A 292 -4.58 14.58 -10.44
N LEU A 293 -5.67 13.84 -10.66
CA LEU A 293 -6.69 14.23 -11.64
C LEU A 293 -7.22 15.64 -11.34
N PRO A 294 -7.55 16.45 -12.36
CA PRO A 294 -8.03 17.83 -12.17
C PRO A 294 -9.21 17.95 -11.19
N VAL A 295 -10.11 16.95 -11.19
CA VAL A 295 -11.25 16.90 -10.27
C VAL A 295 -10.83 16.72 -8.81
N VAL A 296 -9.79 15.94 -8.54
CA VAL A 296 -9.25 15.71 -7.19
C VAL A 296 -8.49 16.95 -6.70
N ILE A 297 -7.62 17.51 -7.56
CA ILE A 297 -6.93 18.77 -7.26
C ILE A 297 -7.92 19.90 -6.93
N GLY A 298 -9.05 19.95 -7.64
CA GLY A 298 -10.12 20.93 -7.39
C GLY A 298 -10.83 20.78 -6.04
N GLN A 299 -10.71 19.62 -5.37
CA GLN A 299 -11.30 19.37 -4.04
C GLN A 299 -10.41 19.85 -2.88
N ILE A 300 -9.14 20.21 -3.15
CA ILE A 300 -8.17 20.59 -2.11
C ILE A 300 -8.53 21.93 -1.47
N LYS A 301 -9.02 21.87 -0.23
CA LYS A 301 -9.42 23.05 0.56
C LYS A 301 -8.22 23.77 1.20
N SER A 302 -7.20 23.02 1.62
CA SER A 302 -6.04 23.55 2.32
C SER A 302 -4.80 22.73 1.96
N LEU A 303 -3.76 23.41 1.51
CA LEU A 303 -2.42 22.89 1.21
C LEU A 303 -1.48 24.10 1.17
N ASP A 304 -0.26 23.96 1.68
CA ASP A 304 0.73 25.06 1.73
C ASP A 304 1.01 25.62 0.33
N GLU A 305 1.13 26.95 0.22
CA GLU A 305 1.35 27.65 -1.05
C GLU A 305 2.68 27.31 -1.71
N LYS A 306 3.65 26.78 -0.95
CA LYS A 306 4.92 26.26 -1.49
C LYS A 306 4.74 24.98 -2.31
N ILE A 307 3.57 24.32 -2.21
CA ILE A 307 3.26 23.10 -2.95
C ILE A 307 2.43 23.47 -4.18
N GLU A 308 3.03 23.29 -5.34
CA GLU A 308 2.38 23.51 -6.63
C GLU A 308 1.35 22.41 -6.90
N ARG A 309 0.10 22.80 -7.14
CA ARG A 309 -0.97 21.86 -7.51
C ARG A 309 -1.05 21.74 -9.02
N MET A 310 -1.00 20.51 -9.54
CA MET A 310 -0.98 20.24 -10.96
C MET A 310 -1.98 19.14 -11.32
N GLY A 311 -3.00 19.47 -12.11
CA GLY A 311 -3.89 18.47 -12.68
C GLY A 311 -3.13 17.58 -13.68
N TYR A 312 -3.11 16.27 -13.47
CA TYR A 312 -2.35 15.32 -14.28
C TYR A 312 -3.00 13.93 -14.27
N ASP A 313 -3.05 13.30 -15.44
CA ASP A 313 -3.38 11.88 -15.61
C ASP A 313 -2.08 11.11 -15.85
N PHE A 314 -1.71 10.22 -14.93
CA PHE A 314 -0.46 9.47 -14.97
C PHE A 314 -0.33 8.46 -16.11
N THR A 315 -1.38 8.26 -16.91
CA THR A 315 -1.33 7.47 -18.14
C THR A 315 -0.85 8.29 -19.34
N THR A 316 -0.81 9.62 -19.21
CA THR A 316 -0.31 10.56 -20.21
C THR A 316 1.17 10.89 -19.98
N GLU A 317 1.79 11.62 -20.90
CA GLU A 317 3.20 12.01 -20.76
C GLU A 317 3.42 12.85 -19.50
N GLN A 318 4.39 12.44 -18.66
CA GLN A 318 4.73 13.17 -17.43
C GLN A 318 5.26 14.58 -17.77
N PRO A 319 4.55 15.67 -17.40
CA PRO A 319 4.91 17.03 -17.80
C PRO A 319 6.16 17.57 -17.09
N VAL A 320 6.43 17.14 -15.86
CA VAL A 320 7.61 17.57 -15.11
C VAL A 320 8.78 16.67 -15.48
N LYS A 321 9.79 17.23 -16.15
CA LYS A 321 10.98 16.49 -16.61
C LYS A 321 12.16 16.69 -15.68
N GLY A 322 12.97 15.65 -15.50
CA GLY A 322 14.23 15.70 -14.78
C GLY A 322 14.12 16.01 -13.28
N SER A 323 12.96 15.78 -12.63
CA SER A 323 12.82 15.96 -11.18
C SER A 323 13.83 15.11 -10.41
N ARG A 324 14.29 15.59 -9.25
CA ARG A 324 15.16 14.80 -8.36
C ARG A 324 14.45 13.55 -7.87
N ALA A 325 13.19 13.66 -7.49
CA ALA A 325 12.35 12.53 -7.10
C ALA A 325 10.97 12.62 -7.75
N TYR A 326 10.50 11.47 -8.24
CA TYR A 326 9.10 11.18 -8.48
C TYR A 326 8.66 10.21 -7.38
N TYR A 327 7.51 10.46 -6.77
CA TYR A 327 6.98 9.69 -5.65
C TYR A 327 5.57 9.21 -5.97
N MET A 328 5.24 7.99 -5.56
CA MET A 328 3.91 7.39 -5.66
C MET A 328 3.62 6.63 -4.37
N HIS A 329 2.42 6.77 -3.82
CA HIS A 329 2.00 6.11 -2.59
C HIS A 329 0.63 5.47 -2.77
N SER A 330 0.55 4.15 -2.58
CA SER A 330 -0.70 3.39 -2.75
C SER A 330 -1.37 3.68 -4.11
N VAL A 331 -0.60 3.60 -5.21
CA VAL A 331 -1.09 3.89 -6.56
C VAL A 331 -1.05 2.63 -7.42
N LEU A 332 0.12 2.02 -7.59
CA LEU A 332 0.32 0.90 -8.51
C LEU A 332 -0.38 -0.38 -8.02
N HIS A 333 -0.70 -0.53 -6.74
CA HIS A 333 -1.54 -1.64 -6.26
C HIS A 333 -2.99 -1.59 -6.76
N ASP A 334 -3.49 -0.44 -7.21
CA ASP A 334 -4.85 -0.30 -7.76
C ASP A 334 -4.93 -0.76 -9.22
N TRP A 335 -3.78 -0.96 -9.87
CA TRP A 335 -3.70 -1.19 -11.31
C TRP A 335 -3.11 -2.56 -11.66
N PRO A 336 -3.70 -3.29 -12.62
CA PRO A 336 -3.09 -4.46 -13.22
C PRO A 336 -1.68 -4.16 -13.79
N ASP A 337 -0.83 -5.18 -13.83
CA ASP A 337 0.57 -5.03 -14.25
C ASP A 337 0.73 -4.37 -15.64
N GLU A 338 -0.17 -4.65 -16.59
CA GLU A 338 -0.16 -4.01 -17.91
C GLU A 338 -0.37 -2.49 -17.86
N THR A 339 -1.25 -2.03 -16.96
CA THR A 339 -1.50 -0.60 -16.75
C THR A 339 -0.35 0.03 -15.97
N CYS A 340 0.18 -0.65 -14.95
CA CYS A 340 1.39 -0.23 -14.25
C CYS A 340 2.56 0.01 -15.23
N MET A 341 2.75 -0.87 -16.20
CA MET A 341 3.80 -0.70 -17.22
C MET A 341 3.63 0.57 -18.05
N LYS A 342 2.39 0.95 -18.38
CA LYS A 342 2.11 2.21 -19.10
C LYS A 342 2.44 3.42 -18.23
N ILE A 343 2.03 3.41 -16.97
CA ILE A 343 2.32 4.47 -16.00
C ILE A 343 3.83 4.62 -15.80
N LEU A 344 4.52 3.52 -15.53
CA LEU A 344 5.98 3.51 -15.32
C LEU A 344 6.74 3.97 -16.57
N ALA A 345 6.27 3.65 -17.78
CA ALA A 345 6.86 4.15 -19.01
C ALA A 345 6.87 5.69 -19.06
N ARG A 346 5.75 6.34 -18.71
CA ARG A 346 5.65 7.81 -18.69
C ARG A 346 6.58 8.46 -17.67
N ILE A 347 6.75 7.83 -16.51
CA ILE A 347 7.65 8.31 -15.46
C ILE A 347 9.11 8.13 -15.91
N THR A 348 9.48 6.94 -16.40
CA THR A 348 10.84 6.66 -16.85
C THR A 348 11.29 7.55 -18.02
N GLU A 349 10.39 7.91 -18.94
CA GLU A 349 10.63 8.91 -19.99
C GLU A 349 10.98 10.30 -19.44
N ALA A 350 10.47 10.67 -18.27
CA ALA A 350 10.73 11.95 -17.62
C ALA A 350 11.94 11.95 -16.67
N MET A 351 12.51 10.79 -16.35
CA MET A 351 13.65 10.67 -15.44
C MET A 351 14.97 11.02 -16.13
N LYS A 352 15.82 11.80 -15.46
CA LYS A 352 17.22 12.04 -15.87
C LYS A 352 18.11 10.87 -15.40
N PRO A 353 18.74 10.10 -16.31
CA PRO A 353 19.63 9.00 -15.93
C PRO A 353 20.75 9.44 -14.98
N GLY A 354 21.04 8.63 -13.97
CA GLY A 354 22.05 8.93 -12.94
C GLY A 354 21.63 9.99 -11.90
N TYR A 355 20.51 10.69 -12.09
CA TYR A 355 20.06 11.77 -11.22
C TYR A 355 18.69 11.52 -10.60
N SER A 356 17.66 11.29 -11.41
CA SER A 356 16.28 11.13 -10.93
C SER A 356 16.11 9.81 -10.18
N LYS A 357 15.32 9.86 -9.11
CA LYS A 357 14.84 8.68 -8.37
C LYS A 357 13.33 8.53 -8.54
N LEU A 358 12.87 7.29 -8.62
CA LEU A 358 11.47 6.96 -8.40
C LEU A 358 11.36 6.30 -7.03
N LEU A 359 10.41 6.78 -6.23
CA LEU A 359 10.12 6.28 -4.90
C LEU A 359 8.68 5.76 -4.93
N ILE A 360 8.51 4.47 -4.65
CA ILE A 360 7.18 3.84 -4.55
C ILE A 360 6.98 3.42 -3.10
N ASN A 361 6.00 3.98 -2.42
CA ASN A 361 5.64 3.61 -1.06
C ASN A 361 4.41 2.70 -1.10
N GLU A 362 4.60 1.38 -0.99
CA GLU A 362 3.53 0.39 -1.08
C GLU A 362 3.84 -0.86 -0.24
N ASN A 363 2.86 -1.77 -0.09
CA ASN A 363 3.12 -3.04 0.58
C ASN A 363 4.09 -3.89 -0.24
N VAL A 364 5.06 -4.48 0.45
CA VAL A 364 5.97 -5.49 -0.11
C VAL A 364 5.71 -6.79 0.62
N ILE A 365 4.91 -7.67 0.01
CA ILE A 365 4.51 -8.93 0.64
C ILE A 365 5.75 -9.84 0.76
N PRO A 366 6.11 -10.32 1.97
CA PRO A 366 7.22 -11.25 2.12
C PRO A 366 6.84 -12.61 1.55
N ALA A 367 7.84 -13.37 1.08
CA ALA A 367 7.62 -14.70 0.50
C ALA A 367 7.01 -15.71 1.50
N ARG A 368 7.13 -15.46 2.81
CA ARG A 368 6.59 -16.28 3.90
C ARG A 368 6.24 -15.39 5.09
N GLY A 369 5.23 -15.78 5.86
CA GLY A 369 4.84 -15.07 7.09
C GLY A 369 4.26 -13.69 6.83
N ALA A 370 3.49 -13.53 5.74
CA ALA A 370 2.84 -12.25 5.43
C ALA A 370 1.88 -11.83 6.55
N TYR A 371 1.89 -10.53 6.87
CA TYR A 371 1.01 -9.96 7.87
C TYR A 371 -0.44 -9.93 7.37
N TRP A 372 -1.39 -10.26 8.25
CA TRP A 372 -2.79 -10.49 7.87
C TRP A 372 -3.47 -9.24 7.29
N GLU A 373 -3.06 -8.02 7.67
CA GLU A 373 -3.63 -6.80 7.10
C GLU A 373 -3.24 -6.64 5.63
N SER A 374 -1.99 -6.95 5.28
CA SER A 374 -1.51 -6.85 3.90
C SER A 374 -2.13 -7.93 3.01
N THR A 375 -2.35 -9.15 3.53
CA THR A 375 -3.03 -10.21 2.76
C THR A 375 -4.54 -10.00 2.67
N ALA A 376 -5.16 -9.39 3.69
CA ALA A 376 -6.56 -8.95 3.59
C ALA A 376 -6.69 -7.87 2.50
N LEU A 377 -5.80 -6.88 2.49
CA LEU A 377 -5.80 -5.83 1.48
C LEU A 377 -5.60 -6.37 0.06
N ASP A 378 -4.70 -7.35 -0.13
CA ASP A 378 -4.52 -8.04 -1.42
C ASP A 378 -5.82 -8.64 -1.97
N VAL A 379 -6.58 -9.32 -1.10
CA VAL A 379 -7.90 -9.86 -1.48
C VAL A 379 -8.86 -8.72 -1.86
N LEU A 380 -8.82 -7.58 -1.16
CA LEU A 380 -9.62 -6.41 -1.52
C LEU A 380 -9.18 -5.80 -2.86
N MET A 381 -7.87 -5.77 -3.16
CA MET A 381 -7.33 -5.33 -4.46
C MET A 381 -7.86 -6.22 -5.59
N MET A 382 -7.87 -7.53 -5.39
CA MET A 382 -8.45 -8.48 -6.35
C MET A 382 -9.95 -8.25 -6.56
N LEU A 383 -10.70 -8.00 -5.48
CA LEU A 383 -12.16 -7.85 -5.53
C LEU A 383 -12.60 -6.52 -6.14
N TYR A 384 -11.96 -5.42 -5.76
CA TYR A 384 -12.43 -4.07 -6.09
C TYR A 384 -11.76 -3.52 -7.34
N PHE A 385 -10.49 -3.85 -7.55
CA PHE A 385 -9.67 -3.26 -8.60
C PHE A 385 -9.28 -4.23 -9.69
N THR A 386 -9.50 -5.54 -9.49
CA THR A 386 -8.91 -6.56 -10.39
C THR A 386 -7.38 -6.45 -10.44
N SER A 387 -6.79 -6.10 -9.29
CA SER A 387 -5.36 -5.88 -9.10
C SER A 387 -4.84 -6.72 -7.93
N LYS A 388 -3.65 -6.41 -7.40
CA LYS A 388 -2.98 -7.17 -6.33
C LYS A 388 -2.01 -6.32 -5.53
N GLU A 389 -1.79 -6.72 -4.29
CA GLU A 389 -0.55 -6.42 -3.58
C GLU A 389 0.57 -7.31 -4.12
N ARG A 390 1.80 -6.78 -4.14
CA ARG A 390 2.92 -7.46 -4.80
C ARG A 390 3.95 -7.96 -3.79
N THR A 391 4.44 -9.16 -4.03
CA THR A 391 5.63 -9.67 -3.35
C THR A 391 6.88 -8.91 -3.80
N GLU A 392 7.96 -8.99 -3.01
CA GLU A 392 9.25 -8.42 -3.44
C GLU A 392 9.69 -8.94 -4.81
N GLN A 393 9.45 -10.22 -5.10
CA GLN A 393 9.81 -10.82 -6.39
C GLN A 393 8.99 -10.22 -7.54
N GLU A 394 7.69 -10.01 -7.34
CA GLU A 394 6.82 -9.38 -8.35
C GLU A 394 7.17 -7.91 -8.55
N TRP A 395 7.46 -7.16 -7.49
CA TRP A 395 7.98 -5.80 -7.60
C TRP A 395 9.27 -5.74 -8.42
N ARG A 396 10.23 -6.63 -8.13
CA ARG A 396 11.48 -6.74 -8.89
C ARG A 396 11.23 -7.05 -10.37
N ALA A 397 10.27 -7.92 -10.67
CA ALA A 397 9.92 -8.28 -12.04
C ALA A 397 9.27 -7.10 -12.79
N LEU A 398 8.22 -6.50 -12.23
CA LEU A 398 7.49 -5.38 -12.83
C LEU A 398 8.40 -4.17 -13.07
N LEU A 399 9.08 -3.71 -12.01
CA LEU A 399 9.95 -2.54 -12.07
C LEU A 399 11.18 -2.81 -12.95
N GLY A 400 11.69 -4.05 -12.91
CA GLY A 400 12.77 -4.49 -13.76
C GLY A 400 12.43 -4.44 -15.25
N ALA A 401 11.20 -4.83 -15.62
CA ALA A 401 10.68 -4.77 -16.98
C ALA A 401 10.47 -3.32 -17.46
N ALA A 402 10.12 -2.41 -16.56
CA ALA A 402 10.01 -0.98 -16.83
C ALA A 402 11.37 -0.24 -16.94
N GLY A 403 12.49 -0.97 -17.02
CA GLY A 403 13.81 -0.36 -17.15
C GLY A 403 14.34 0.27 -15.85
N LEU A 404 13.74 -0.05 -14.70
CA LEU A 404 14.16 0.46 -13.39
C LEU A 404 15.00 -0.58 -12.63
N LYS A 405 15.91 -0.09 -11.80
CA LYS A 405 16.69 -0.88 -10.85
C LYS A 405 16.31 -0.45 -9.44
N ILE A 406 15.87 -1.42 -8.63
CA ILE A 406 15.69 -1.21 -7.19
C ILE A 406 17.07 -1.03 -6.55
N CYS A 407 17.28 0.12 -5.92
CA CYS A 407 18.45 0.39 -5.09
C CYS A 407 18.32 -0.29 -3.74
N LYS A 408 17.19 -0.07 -3.07
CA LYS A 408 16.88 -0.63 -1.74
C LYS A 408 15.38 -0.56 -1.48
N ILE A 409 14.89 -1.49 -0.67
CA ILE A 409 13.54 -1.44 -0.08
C ILE A 409 13.74 -1.05 1.39
N TRP A 410 13.11 0.04 1.80
CA TRP A 410 13.18 0.59 3.15
C TRP A 410 11.86 0.27 3.87
N SER A 411 11.92 -0.50 4.94
CA SER A 411 10.74 -0.99 5.66
C SER A 411 10.78 -0.54 7.13
N ALA A 412 9.62 -0.23 7.68
CA ALA A 412 9.43 0.17 9.08
C ALA A 412 8.88 -0.95 9.97
N GLY A 413 8.74 -2.17 9.44
CA GLY A 413 8.19 -3.33 10.15
C GLY A 413 6.89 -3.85 9.54
N GLU A 414 6.26 -4.81 10.22
CA GLU A 414 5.03 -5.46 9.77
C GLU A 414 3.84 -4.49 9.75
N GLY A 415 3.00 -4.60 8.71
CA GLY A 415 1.80 -3.78 8.56
C GLY A 415 2.04 -2.32 8.18
N VAL A 416 3.29 -1.95 7.88
CA VAL A 416 3.67 -0.65 7.35
C VAL A 416 4.18 -0.82 5.92
N GLU A 417 3.72 0.07 5.04
CA GLU A 417 4.19 0.12 3.66
C GLU A 417 5.71 0.37 3.61
N SER A 418 6.35 -0.13 2.57
CA SER A 418 7.79 0.00 2.37
C SER A 418 8.08 0.97 1.23
N LEU A 419 9.10 1.79 1.41
CA LEU A 419 9.59 2.66 0.36
C LEU A 419 10.57 1.89 -0.53
N ILE A 420 10.17 1.63 -1.76
CA ILE A 420 11.01 1.06 -2.82
C ILE A 420 11.74 2.20 -3.51
N GLU A 421 13.05 2.28 -3.34
CA GLU A 421 13.89 3.28 -3.99
C GLU A 421 14.42 2.77 -5.32
N LEU A 422 14.17 3.50 -6.40
CA LEU A 422 14.50 3.11 -7.77
C LEU A 422 15.31 4.17 -8.52
N ILE A 423 16.11 3.70 -9.47
CA ILE A 423 16.80 4.50 -10.48
C ILE A 423 16.61 3.87 -11.87
N LEU A 424 16.83 4.64 -12.94
CA LEU A 424 16.92 4.08 -14.29
C LEU A 424 18.08 3.08 -14.39
N LYS A 425 17.85 1.94 -15.05
CA LYS A 425 18.93 1.05 -15.48
C LYS A 425 19.73 1.78 -16.57
N PHE A 426 21.06 1.83 -16.40
CA PHE A 426 21.94 2.25 -17.49
C PHE A 426 21.77 1.28 -18.66
N LYS A 427 21.45 1.80 -19.85
CA LYS A 427 21.47 1.01 -21.08
C LYS A 427 22.94 0.70 -21.38
N LEU A 428 23.30 -0.57 -21.58
CA LEU A 428 24.69 -1.00 -21.80
C LEU A 428 25.42 -0.21 -22.90
N ALA A 429 24.70 0.24 -23.94
CA ALA A 429 25.26 1.08 -25.01
C ALA A 429 25.88 2.40 -24.50
N GLU A 430 25.30 3.03 -23.48
CA GLU A 430 25.82 4.27 -22.89
C GLU A 430 27.03 4.02 -21.98
N ARG A 431 27.15 2.81 -21.43
CA ARG A 431 28.30 2.40 -20.61
C ARG A 431 29.54 2.18 -21.48
N VAL A 432 29.37 1.58 -22.66
CA VAL A 432 30.44 1.49 -23.66
C VAL A 432 30.85 2.89 -24.11
N PHE A 433 29.89 3.80 -24.34
CA PHE A 433 30.21 5.18 -24.73
C PHE A 433 30.95 5.97 -23.64
N PHE A 434 30.55 5.84 -22.37
CA PHE A 434 31.24 6.49 -21.24
C PHE A 434 32.62 5.89 -20.97
N GLU A 435 32.78 4.58 -21.04
CA GLU A 435 34.10 3.94 -20.91
C GLU A 435 34.98 4.27 -22.12
N PHE A 436 34.44 4.32 -23.34
CA PHE A 436 35.20 4.72 -24.54
C PHE A 436 35.66 6.18 -24.47
N ILE A 437 34.85 7.10 -23.93
CA ILE A 437 35.24 8.50 -23.67
C ILE A 437 36.31 8.57 -22.56
N TRP A 438 36.17 7.75 -21.51
CA TRP A 438 37.16 7.67 -20.43
C TRP A 438 38.51 7.13 -20.94
N TYR A 439 38.51 6.02 -21.69
CA TYR A 439 39.71 5.43 -22.29
C TYR A 439 40.36 6.36 -23.33
N SER A 440 39.57 7.06 -24.14
CA SER A 440 40.08 8.08 -25.08
C SER A 440 40.71 9.28 -24.37
N ARG A 441 40.18 9.71 -23.22
CA ARG A 441 40.78 10.79 -22.40
C ARG A 441 42.02 10.36 -21.62
N CYS A 442 42.15 9.07 -21.32
CA CYS A 442 43.32 8.48 -20.67
C CYS A 442 44.44 8.05 -21.62
N GLY A 443 44.31 8.31 -22.93
CA GLY A 443 45.34 8.01 -23.93
C GLY A 443 45.50 6.52 -24.24
N VAL A 444 44.48 5.71 -23.97
CA VAL A 444 44.47 4.28 -24.30
C VAL A 444 43.78 4.11 -25.65
N ASN A 445 44.54 3.75 -26.69
CA ASN A 445 43.97 3.34 -27.96
C ASN A 445 43.29 1.98 -27.79
N VAL A 446 41.99 1.94 -28.03
CA VAL A 446 41.22 0.69 -28.14
C VAL A 446 41.01 0.44 -29.63
N GLU A 447 41.77 -0.51 -30.20
CA GLU A 447 41.46 -1.04 -31.53
C GLU A 447 40.23 -1.93 -31.45
N VAL A 448 39.24 -1.66 -32.31
CA VAL A 448 38.04 -2.48 -32.46
C VAL A 448 38.19 -3.24 -33.76
N ASP A 449 38.27 -4.57 -33.66
CA ASP A 449 38.39 -5.49 -34.80
C ASP A 449 37.02 -5.61 -35.51
N ASP A 450 36.98 -5.39 -36.82
CA ASP A 450 35.76 -5.31 -37.64
C ASP A 450 35.34 -6.70 -38.16
N GLY A 451 35.05 -7.62 -37.24
CA GLY A 451 34.67 -9.00 -37.59
C GLY A 451 33.55 -9.57 -36.71
N SER A 452 32.34 -9.62 -37.27
CA SER A 452 31.18 -10.48 -36.92
C SER A 452 31.14 -11.23 -35.58
N ALA A 453 30.05 -10.98 -34.84
CA ALA A 453 29.51 -11.72 -33.68
C ALA A 453 30.24 -11.51 -32.32
N TRP A 454 29.54 -10.77 -31.44
CA TRP A 454 29.65 -10.66 -29.98
C TRP A 454 30.77 -11.46 -29.29
N PRO A 455 31.76 -10.80 -28.64
CA PRO A 455 32.63 -11.46 -27.68
C PRO A 455 32.06 -11.37 -26.25
N ASP A 456 31.93 -12.53 -25.61
CA ASP A 456 31.83 -12.68 -24.15
C ASP A 456 33.07 -12.04 -23.49
N LEU A 457 32.87 -10.99 -22.68
CA LEU A 457 33.92 -10.46 -21.81
C LEU A 457 34.16 -11.43 -20.65
N ARG A 458 35.11 -12.36 -20.82
CA ARG A 458 35.69 -13.11 -19.69
C ARG A 458 36.73 -12.23 -18.98
N LEU A 459 36.40 -11.82 -17.75
CA LEU A 459 37.34 -11.24 -16.80
C LEU A 459 38.01 -12.37 -16.01
N ASP A 460 39.14 -12.88 -16.51
CA ASP A 460 40.01 -13.77 -15.72
C ASP A 460 41.27 -13.01 -15.28
N HIS A 461 41.52 -13.08 -13.97
CA HIS A 461 42.69 -12.63 -13.18
C HIS A 461 42.69 -11.19 -12.63
N TRP A 462 42.11 -11.05 -11.42
CA TRP A 462 42.54 -10.05 -10.42
C TRP A 462 42.90 -10.77 -9.11
N ARG A 463 44.19 -10.73 -8.72
CA ARG A 463 44.67 -10.98 -7.36
C ARG A 463 45.64 -9.84 -6.97
N ASP A 464 45.44 -9.33 -5.76
CA ASP A 464 46.19 -8.31 -4.99
C ASP A 464 45.75 -6.82 -5.14
N PRO A 465 45.20 -6.19 -4.08
CA PRO A 465 44.87 -4.77 -4.04
C PRO A 465 45.97 -3.96 -3.32
N ARG A 466 46.78 -3.19 -4.05
CA ARG A 466 47.53 -2.06 -3.48
C ARG A 466 47.51 -0.86 -4.43
N PRO A 467 47.30 0.38 -3.92
CA PRO A 467 47.26 1.57 -4.77
C PRO A 467 48.68 1.95 -5.24
N PRO A 468 48.88 2.39 -6.49
CA PRO A 468 50.19 2.88 -6.91
C PRO A 468 50.51 4.23 -6.25
N ARG A 469 51.74 4.33 -5.75
CA ARG A 469 52.34 5.56 -5.22
C ARG A 469 52.51 6.61 -6.33
N LEU A 470 52.15 7.86 -6.02
CA LEU A 470 52.53 9.05 -6.79
C LEU A 470 54.06 9.10 -6.97
N GLN A 471 54.54 8.97 -8.21
CA GLN A 471 55.85 9.46 -8.60
C GLN A 471 55.68 10.67 -9.52
N LYS A 472 56.23 11.80 -9.07
CA LYS A 472 56.44 13.01 -9.86
C LYS A 472 57.30 12.65 -11.08
N GLN A 473 56.76 12.83 -12.28
CA GLN A 473 57.59 13.05 -13.46
C GLN A 473 57.08 14.26 -14.25
N HIS A 474 58.05 15.14 -14.47
CA HIS A 474 58.12 16.39 -15.21
C HIS A 474 57.07 16.66 -16.31
N PHE A 475 56.47 17.84 -16.20
CA PHE A 475 55.89 18.59 -17.32
C PHE A 475 56.95 18.79 -18.40
N ASN A 476 56.65 18.37 -19.63
CA ASN A 476 57.21 18.98 -20.84
C ASN A 476 56.07 19.26 -21.81
N ALA A 477 55.96 20.53 -22.18
CA ALA A 477 55.04 21.03 -23.19
C ALA A 477 55.51 20.61 -24.59
N CYS A 478 54.59 20.15 -25.45
CA CYS A 478 54.79 20.22 -26.89
C CYS A 478 53.45 20.33 -27.65
N SER A 479 53.32 21.49 -28.31
CA SER A 479 52.66 21.81 -29.59
C SER A 479 51.30 21.21 -29.96
N ALA A 480 50.38 22.14 -30.25
CA ALA A 480 49.14 21.94 -30.98
C ALA A 480 49.36 21.52 -32.45
N SER A 481 48.43 20.71 -32.98
CA SER A 481 47.86 20.91 -34.33
C SER A 481 46.53 20.16 -34.50
N PRO A 482 45.63 20.64 -35.39
CA PRO A 482 44.21 20.32 -35.39
C PRO A 482 43.83 19.37 -36.54
N LEU A 483 43.09 18.29 -36.27
CA LEU A 483 42.57 17.45 -37.33
C LEU A 483 41.13 16.97 -37.07
N PHE A 484 40.30 17.33 -38.06
CA PHE A 484 38.97 16.84 -38.46
C PHE A 484 37.68 17.43 -37.84
N LYS A 485 36.99 18.14 -38.75
CA LYS A 485 35.61 18.64 -38.74
C LYS A 485 34.57 17.50 -38.87
N PRO A 486 33.29 17.76 -38.52
CA PRO A 486 32.24 16.74 -38.49
C PRO A 486 31.66 16.46 -39.89
N THR A 487 31.24 15.22 -40.13
CA THR A 487 30.32 14.89 -41.22
C THR A 487 29.07 14.21 -40.67
N THR A 488 27.95 14.79 -41.09
CA THR A 488 26.56 14.36 -40.96
C THR A 488 26.28 13.10 -41.77
N ASN A 489 25.42 12.21 -41.24
CA ASN A 489 24.31 11.50 -41.92
C ASN A 489 23.73 10.45 -40.94
N LEU A 490 22.48 10.63 -40.48
CA LEU A 490 21.29 9.90 -40.95
C LEU A 490 21.42 8.38 -40.82
N TRP A 491 20.90 7.79 -39.73
CA TRP A 491 19.64 7.03 -39.66
C TRP A 491 19.22 6.87 -38.20
#